data_AF-A0A5J4DQ10-F1
#
_entry.id   AF-A0A5J4DQ10-F1
#
_cell.length_a   1.000
_cell.length_b   1.000
_cell.length_c   1.000
_cell.angle_alpha   90.00
_cell.angle_beta   90.00
_cell.angle_gamma   90.00
#
_symmetry.space_group_name_H-M   'P 1'
#
loop_
_entity.id
_entity.type
_entity.pdbx_description
1 polymer ?
#
loop_
_entity_poly.entity_id
_entity_poly.type
_entity_poly.pdbx_seq_one_letter_code
_entity_poly.pdbx_strand_id
1 'polypeptide(L)'
;MSLTILVISTLLIVVATETQDVFATNGDGPKQKHIDKHEEKHGDKHKDKHDDKKKEKHKDKHNDKKKEKLVKKIKEKIIPLIKEKFEKHKGKIIEKIKQKIADYKEKSSKKITHIVDDDKDESNPVTSTNDDEVNTPDARNNDDEQTSVQGEATSQIVEMNKFKGSGNDYAPTLGSDRYGNNYVDNGFTFNDFVTDVENFMTHMPLQTLQVGELNTVILKIYDDRGADKIEHVEIAFGLDSKEYASQSDNKIIWTQNFRGEQSIIENDSDNLLMDVSAAGESNGKILEVTFNFAFREPMDKSKIGVVVWDQDKRSRTIYFNEGIEVVGESLNPPEIISIIDENGYPVRITMTGKSEGIDEDGNIWTHNSPWTKQKMSVDKTLAHENPEPVGNHGFDRSHNMFDSYKNSQAQTAQEKLIEILGGRNINNFSD
;
A
#
# COMPACT_ATOMS: atom_id res chain seq x y z
N MET A 1 14.01 -1.95 -3.89
CA MET A 1 14.99 -1.23 -3.02
C MET A 1 15.86 -2.26 -2.29
N SER A 2 17.18 -2.06 -2.10
CA SER A 2 18.03 -3.09 -1.45
C SER A 2 17.69 -3.18 0.05
N LEU A 3 17.45 -4.38 0.58
CA LEU A 3 17.19 -4.68 2.01
C LEU A 3 18.14 -3.93 2.97
N THR A 4 19.35 -3.63 2.50
CA THR A 4 20.36 -2.85 3.22
C THR A 4 19.94 -1.40 3.51
N ILE A 5 19.22 -0.74 2.60
CA ILE A 5 18.76 0.65 2.77
C ILE A 5 17.65 0.69 3.82
N LEU A 6 16.74 -0.28 3.79
CA LEU A 6 15.68 -0.43 4.79
C LEU A 6 16.29 -0.60 6.19
N VAL A 7 17.22 -1.55 6.35
CA VAL A 7 17.92 -1.81 7.63
C VAL A 7 18.67 -0.58 8.15
N ILE A 8 19.27 0.23 7.26
CA ILE A 8 19.98 1.45 7.65
C ILE A 8 19.01 2.55 8.12
N SER A 9 17.89 2.74 7.41
CA SER A 9 16.85 3.69 7.84
C SER A 9 16.25 3.31 9.18
N THR A 10 15.91 2.02 9.39
CA THR A 10 15.36 1.57 10.68
C THR A 10 16.38 1.74 11.82
N LEU A 11 17.66 1.46 11.58
CA LEU A 11 18.70 1.68 12.60
C LEU A 11 18.89 3.17 12.93
N LEU A 12 18.83 4.06 11.93
CA LEU A 12 18.94 5.51 12.13
C LEU A 12 17.76 6.06 12.94
N ILE A 13 16.55 5.55 12.68
CA ILE A 13 15.34 5.91 13.43
C ILE A 13 15.47 5.48 14.89
N VAL A 14 15.85 4.22 15.16
CA VAL A 14 16.03 3.71 16.53
C VAL A 14 17.09 4.48 17.31
N VAL A 15 18.20 4.84 16.67
CA VAL A 15 19.25 5.66 17.31
C VAL A 15 18.77 7.08 17.60
N ALA A 16 17.98 7.68 16.71
CA ALA A 16 17.43 9.01 16.90
C ALA A 16 16.42 9.06 18.06
N THR A 17 15.51 8.08 18.13
CA THR A 17 14.46 8.01 19.16
C THR A 17 15.04 7.76 20.55
N GLU A 18 16.03 6.87 20.69
CA GLU A 18 16.68 6.62 22.00
C GLU A 18 17.48 7.84 22.50
N THR A 19 18.00 8.69 21.60
CA THR A 19 18.70 9.91 22.03
C THR A 19 17.76 11.01 22.53
N GLN A 20 16.52 11.09 22.03
CA GLN A 20 15.58 12.13 22.46
C GLN A 20 15.03 11.88 23.88
N ASP A 21 14.80 10.62 24.27
CA ASP A 21 14.34 10.28 25.61
C ASP A 21 15.38 10.58 26.71
N VAL A 22 16.67 10.60 26.36
CA VAL A 22 17.76 10.93 27.30
C VAL A 22 17.84 12.44 27.59
N PHE A 23 17.32 13.29 26.71
CA PHE A 23 17.31 14.76 26.91
C PHE A 23 16.02 15.28 27.54
N ALA A 24 14.93 14.52 27.51
CA ALA A 24 13.63 14.96 28.04
C ALA A 24 13.53 14.95 29.59
N THR A 25 14.43 14.28 30.32
CA THR A 25 14.28 14.10 31.77
C THR A 25 15.07 15.09 32.66
N ASN A 26 15.74 16.10 32.10
CA ASN A 26 16.56 17.07 32.86
C ASN A 26 16.09 18.52 32.72
N GLY A 27 14.79 18.77 32.75
CA GLY A 27 14.21 20.12 32.80
C GLY A 27 13.60 20.43 34.17
N ASP A 28 14.33 21.15 35.02
CA ASP A 28 13.79 21.82 36.21
C ASP A 28 12.76 22.88 35.79
N GLY A 29 11.47 22.53 35.92
CA GLY A 29 10.37 23.46 35.68
C GLY A 29 10.21 24.51 36.80
N PRO A 30 9.80 25.75 36.48
CA PRO A 30 9.65 26.82 37.47
C PRO A 30 8.42 26.59 38.36
N LYS A 31 8.59 26.78 39.67
CA LYS A 31 7.53 26.71 40.67
C LYS A 31 6.53 27.85 40.49
N GLN A 32 5.34 27.54 40.00
CA GLN A 32 4.18 28.43 40.01
C GLN A 32 3.72 28.64 41.47
N LYS A 33 3.82 29.87 41.98
CA LYS A 33 3.18 30.30 43.24
C LYS A 33 1.72 30.61 42.95
N HIS A 34 0.80 29.83 43.49
CA HIS A 34 -0.58 30.27 43.69
C HIS A 34 -0.75 30.75 45.13
N ILE A 35 -1.05 32.03 45.25
CA ILE A 35 -1.66 32.67 46.42
C ILE A 35 -3.15 32.40 46.27
N ASP A 36 -3.78 31.79 47.27
CA ASP A 36 -5.15 32.13 47.66
C ASP A 36 -5.41 31.80 49.12
N LYS A 37 -6.20 32.68 49.73
CA LYS A 37 -6.45 32.89 51.16
C LYS A 37 -7.55 31.96 51.71
N HIS A 38 -7.44 31.67 53.03
CA HIS A 38 -8.48 31.60 54.11
C HIS A 38 -9.93 31.28 53.71
N GLU A 39 -10.73 30.43 54.34
CA GLU A 39 -10.95 29.87 55.70
C GLU A 39 -11.78 28.56 55.47
N GLU A 40 -12.00 27.57 56.33
CA GLU A 40 -12.36 27.54 57.74
C GLU A 40 -12.26 26.07 58.26
N LYS A 41 -12.48 25.90 59.56
CA LYS A 41 -12.14 24.79 60.46
C LYS A 41 -12.98 23.52 60.28
N HIS A 42 -12.37 22.38 60.61
CA HIS A 42 -12.75 21.31 61.55
C HIS A 42 -11.75 20.16 61.28
N GLY A 43 -11.16 19.40 62.20
CA GLY A 43 -11.41 19.10 63.58
C GLY A 43 -10.88 17.66 63.77
N ASP A 44 -9.97 17.49 64.72
CA ASP A 44 -9.67 16.25 65.45
C ASP A 44 -8.78 15.13 64.84
N LYS A 45 -7.76 14.80 65.65
CA LYS A 45 -7.11 13.50 65.91
C LYS A 45 -6.62 12.65 64.72
N HIS A 46 -5.31 12.45 64.65
CA HIS A 46 -4.68 11.21 65.16
C HIS A 46 -3.15 11.34 65.22
N LYS A 47 -2.61 10.86 66.35
CA LYS A 47 -1.18 10.62 66.59
C LYS A 47 -0.70 9.38 65.80
N ASP A 48 0.62 9.28 65.72
CA ASP A 48 1.43 8.11 65.39
C ASP A 48 1.68 7.82 63.90
N LYS A 49 2.87 8.22 63.46
CA LYS A 49 3.91 7.32 62.92
C LYS A 49 5.15 8.12 62.51
N HIS A 50 6.09 8.21 63.44
CA HIS A 50 7.49 8.47 63.12
C HIS A 50 8.11 7.20 62.51
N ASP A 51 9.12 7.42 61.67
CA ASP A 51 10.14 6.47 61.22
C ASP A 51 9.78 5.49 60.10
N ASP A 52 9.79 5.97 58.84
CA ASP A 52 10.13 5.10 57.70
C ASP A 52 10.68 5.82 56.43
N LYS A 53 11.21 7.05 56.56
CA LYS A 53 11.59 7.89 55.41
C LYS A 53 13.09 7.91 55.06
N LYS A 54 13.83 6.81 55.30
CA LYS A 54 15.28 6.74 55.05
C LYS A 54 15.78 5.59 54.16
N LYS A 55 14.92 4.74 53.58
CA LYS A 55 15.36 3.61 52.73
C LYS A 55 15.17 3.78 51.22
N GLU A 56 14.55 4.86 50.75
CA GLU A 56 14.18 4.99 49.33
C GLU A 56 15.19 5.76 48.46
N LYS A 57 16.24 6.36 49.05
CA LYS A 57 17.24 7.14 48.28
C LYS A 57 18.47 6.34 47.80
N HIS A 58 18.50 5.03 47.99
CA HIS A 58 19.66 4.20 47.61
C HIS A 58 19.45 3.31 46.37
N LYS A 59 18.24 3.26 45.79
CA LYS A 59 17.98 2.43 44.59
C LYS A 59 18.25 3.13 43.24
N ASP A 60 18.20 4.46 43.17
CA ASP A 60 18.35 5.16 41.88
C ASP A 60 19.80 5.23 41.37
N LYS A 61 20.80 5.40 42.27
CA LYS A 61 22.21 5.51 41.87
C LYS A 61 22.78 4.26 41.18
N HIS A 62 22.17 3.10 41.37
CA HIS A 62 22.66 1.86 40.79
C HIS A 62 22.24 1.66 39.32
N ASN A 63 21.20 2.39 38.87
CA ASN A 63 20.68 2.30 37.52
C ASN A 63 21.46 3.19 36.54
N ASP A 64 21.89 4.37 37.00
CA ASP A 64 22.67 5.31 36.18
C ASP A 64 24.02 4.74 35.73
N LYS A 65 24.73 4.04 36.64
CA LYS A 65 26.02 3.42 36.32
C LYS A 65 25.89 2.26 35.32
N LYS A 66 24.75 1.57 35.28
CA LYS A 66 24.46 0.54 34.26
C LYS A 66 24.16 1.17 32.90
N LYS A 67 23.39 2.26 32.87
CA LYS A 67 23.10 3.03 31.65
C LYS A 67 24.39 3.59 31.03
N GLU A 68 25.26 4.21 31.83
CA GLU A 68 26.53 4.77 31.35
C GLU A 68 27.45 3.69 30.75
N LYS A 69 27.53 2.52 31.37
CA LYS A 69 28.30 1.38 30.85
C LYS A 69 27.73 0.83 29.54
N LEU A 70 26.41 0.85 29.37
CA LEU A 70 25.75 0.41 28.14
C LEU A 70 26.01 1.40 27.00
N VAL A 71 25.83 2.70 27.25
CA VAL A 71 26.11 3.78 26.29
C VAL A 71 27.57 3.72 25.83
N LYS A 72 28.51 3.51 26.77
CA LYS A 72 29.92 3.35 26.44
C LYS A 72 30.17 2.12 25.54
N LYS A 73 29.54 0.98 25.84
CA LYS A 73 29.65 -0.25 25.02
C LYS A 73 29.10 -0.05 23.60
N ILE A 74 27.98 0.66 23.45
CA ILE A 74 27.39 0.97 22.15
C ILE A 74 28.34 1.86 21.33
N LYS A 75 28.81 2.96 21.92
CA LYS A 75 29.69 3.93 21.25
C LYS A 75 31.05 3.33 20.85
N GLU A 76 31.67 2.57 21.74
CA GLU A 76 33.05 2.10 21.53
C GLU A 76 33.14 0.79 20.74
N LYS A 77 32.10 -0.07 20.78
CA LYS A 77 32.15 -1.39 20.11
C LYS A 77 31.20 -1.54 18.96
N ILE A 78 29.95 -1.10 19.12
CA ILE A 78 28.90 -1.39 18.13
C ILE A 78 29.00 -0.44 16.93
N ILE A 79 29.14 0.87 17.18
CA ILE A 79 29.22 1.87 16.10
C ILE A 79 30.40 1.61 15.14
N PRO A 80 31.63 1.31 15.59
CA PRO A 80 32.74 1.02 14.68
C PRO A 80 32.49 -0.22 13.82
N LEU A 81 31.92 -1.29 14.38
CA LEU A 81 31.61 -2.52 13.64
C LEU A 81 30.54 -2.28 12.55
N ILE A 82 29.55 -1.43 12.84
CA ILE A 82 28.54 -1.03 11.85
C ILE A 82 29.19 -0.21 10.74
N LYS A 83 30.04 0.78 11.07
CA LYS A 83 30.76 1.59 10.08
C LYS A 83 31.66 0.73 9.17
N GLU A 84 32.40 -0.21 9.75
CA GLU A 84 33.26 -1.12 8.99
C GLU A 84 32.44 -2.00 8.04
N LYS A 85 31.34 -2.60 8.53
CA LYS A 85 30.43 -3.39 7.68
C LYS A 85 29.80 -2.53 6.57
N PHE A 86 29.42 -1.30 6.87
CA PHE A 86 28.85 -0.39 5.88
C PHE A 86 29.84 -0.06 4.77
N GLU A 87 31.07 0.37 5.11
CA GLU A 87 32.10 0.67 4.11
C GLU A 87 32.47 -0.56 3.26
N LYS A 88 32.49 -1.77 3.88
CA LYS A 88 32.70 -3.02 3.14
C LYS A 88 31.59 -3.33 2.12
N HIS A 89 30.34 -2.97 2.41
CA HIS A 89 29.21 -3.23 1.51
C HIS A 89 28.99 -2.11 0.50
N LYS A 90 29.33 -0.87 0.84
CA LYS A 90 29.24 0.30 -0.04
C LYS A 90 29.95 0.08 -1.37
N GLY A 91 31.16 -0.49 -1.34
CA GLY A 91 31.91 -0.82 -2.57
C GLY A 91 31.16 -1.80 -3.48
N LYS A 92 30.62 -2.89 -2.91
CA LYS A 92 29.84 -3.90 -3.66
C LYS A 92 28.56 -3.33 -4.26
N ILE A 93 27.89 -2.42 -3.54
CA ILE A 93 26.67 -1.76 -4.02
C ILE A 93 27.02 -0.83 -5.19
N ILE A 94 28.08 -0.03 -5.07
CA ILE A 94 28.54 0.86 -6.14
C ILE A 94 28.91 0.06 -7.40
N GLU A 95 29.61 -1.08 -7.28
CA GLU A 95 29.92 -1.94 -8.43
C GLU A 95 28.66 -2.51 -9.10
N LYS A 96 27.69 -3.00 -8.31
CA LYS A 96 26.41 -3.49 -8.87
C LYS A 96 25.64 -2.40 -9.63
N ILE A 97 25.64 -1.17 -9.12
CA ILE A 97 25.00 -0.03 -9.79
C ILE A 97 25.74 0.30 -11.09
N LYS A 98 27.08 0.35 -11.07
CA LYS A 98 27.89 0.58 -12.28
C LYS A 98 27.63 -0.48 -13.36
N GLN A 99 27.54 -1.76 -12.97
CA GLN A 99 27.22 -2.83 -13.91
C GLN A 99 25.84 -2.65 -14.54
N LYS A 100 24.80 -2.38 -13.74
CA LYS A 100 23.44 -2.14 -14.26
C LYS A 100 23.38 -0.94 -15.22
N ILE A 101 24.12 0.13 -14.93
CA ILE A 101 24.21 1.30 -15.84
C ILE A 101 24.90 0.91 -17.16
N ALA A 102 25.95 0.09 -17.12
CA ALA A 102 26.63 -0.39 -18.33
C ALA A 102 25.70 -1.27 -19.18
N ASP A 103 25.01 -2.22 -18.57
CA ASP A 103 24.06 -3.11 -19.25
C ASP A 103 22.91 -2.32 -19.90
N TYR A 104 22.42 -1.28 -19.24
CA TYR A 104 21.37 -0.40 -19.78
C TYR A 104 21.85 0.39 -21.01
N LYS A 105 23.08 0.94 -20.97
CA LYS A 105 23.69 1.65 -22.11
C LYS A 105 23.91 0.74 -23.32
N GLU A 106 24.29 -0.52 -23.09
CA GLU A 106 24.45 -1.49 -24.17
C GLU A 106 23.11 -1.83 -24.83
N LYS A 107 22.07 -2.07 -24.01
CA LYS A 107 20.71 -2.35 -24.51
C LYS A 107 20.12 -1.18 -25.30
N SER A 108 20.31 0.06 -24.84
CA SER A 108 19.79 1.24 -25.56
C SER A 108 20.52 1.48 -26.89
N SER A 109 21.83 1.23 -26.94
CA SER A 109 22.63 1.35 -28.18
C SER A 109 22.21 0.33 -29.25
N LYS A 110 21.87 -0.91 -28.83
CA LYS A 110 21.33 -1.95 -29.73
C LYS A 110 19.93 -1.63 -30.26
N LYS A 111 19.10 -0.93 -29.48
CA LYS A 111 17.74 -0.55 -29.91
C LYS A 111 17.75 0.54 -30.99
N ILE A 112 18.71 1.46 -30.95
CA ILE A 112 18.82 2.56 -31.92
C ILE A 112 19.32 2.08 -33.28
N THR A 113 20.21 1.08 -33.31
CA THR A 113 20.75 0.54 -34.57
C THR A 113 19.71 -0.22 -35.38
N HIS A 114 18.70 -0.82 -34.75
CA HIS A 114 17.66 -1.56 -35.47
C HIS A 114 16.65 -0.66 -36.19
N ILE A 115 16.52 0.62 -35.79
CA ILE A 115 15.55 1.57 -36.36
C ILE A 115 16.10 2.24 -37.63
N VAL A 116 17.42 2.27 -37.81
CA VAL A 116 18.06 3.00 -38.94
C VAL A 116 18.08 2.17 -40.23
N ASP A 117 17.83 0.87 -40.16
CA ASP A 117 17.88 -0.02 -41.34
C ASP A 117 16.52 -0.24 -42.03
N ASP A 118 15.39 0.18 -41.44
CA ASP A 118 14.04 -0.04 -41.99
C ASP A 118 13.48 1.14 -42.83
N ASP A 119 14.18 2.27 -42.94
CA ASP A 119 13.71 3.48 -43.67
C ASP A 119 14.31 3.65 -45.08
N LYS A 120 14.73 2.55 -45.73
CA LYS A 120 15.20 2.58 -47.13
C LYS A 120 14.36 1.68 -48.03
N ASP A 121 13.13 2.08 -48.34
CA ASP A 121 12.58 1.93 -49.69
C ASP A 121 11.27 2.71 -49.85
N GLU A 122 10.99 3.09 -51.11
CA GLU A 122 9.80 3.80 -51.63
C GLU A 122 9.85 5.33 -51.75
N SER A 123 10.61 5.79 -52.76
CA SER A 123 10.34 7.06 -53.46
C SER A 123 9.48 6.81 -54.72
N ASN A 124 8.20 7.18 -54.67
CA ASN A 124 7.34 7.31 -55.85
C ASN A 124 7.29 8.78 -56.31
N PRO A 125 7.54 9.11 -57.59
CA PRO A 125 7.41 10.48 -58.09
C PRO A 125 5.98 10.76 -58.56
N VAL A 126 5.35 11.81 -58.02
CA VAL A 126 4.06 12.33 -58.50
C VAL A 126 4.31 13.56 -59.37
N THR A 127 3.94 13.46 -60.64
CA THR A 127 3.86 14.54 -61.64
C THR A 127 2.41 14.90 -61.94
N SER A 128 2.06 16.19 -62.01
CA SER A 128 0.86 16.74 -62.69
C SER A 128 0.82 18.26 -62.46
N THR A 129 1.42 19.10 -63.31
CA THR A 129 0.81 19.88 -64.43
C THR A 129 -0.24 20.92 -64.01
N ASN A 130 0.15 22.18 -64.24
CA ASN A 130 -0.71 23.37 -64.37
C ASN A 130 -1.69 23.21 -65.54
N ASP A 131 -2.83 23.90 -65.51
CA ASP A 131 -3.23 24.93 -66.49
C ASP A 131 -4.72 25.35 -66.31
N ASP A 132 -4.97 26.65 -66.56
CA ASP A 132 -6.20 27.31 -67.02
C ASP A 132 -7.44 27.37 -66.07
N GLU A 133 -8.31 28.37 -66.05
CA GLU A 133 -8.52 29.54 -66.91
C GLU A 133 -9.40 30.58 -66.17
N VAL A 134 -9.30 31.82 -66.65
CA VAL A 134 -10.06 33.01 -66.28
C VAL A 134 -11.49 32.95 -66.85
N ASN A 135 -12.52 33.33 -66.07
CA ASN A 135 -13.67 34.06 -66.61
C ASN A 135 -14.59 34.65 -65.51
N THR A 136 -14.63 35.98 -65.45
CA THR A 136 -15.80 36.77 -65.04
C THR A 136 -16.51 37.26 -66.30
N PRO A 137 -17.84 37.45 -66.28
CA PRO A 137 -18.32 38.83 -66.26
C PRO A 137 -19.63 39.11 -65.51
N ASP A 138 -19.81 40.41 -65.32
CA ASP A 138 -20.85 41.23 -64.71
C ASP A 138 -22.35 40.93 -64.94
N ALA A 139 -23.10 41.21 -63.86
CA ALA A 139 -24.29 42.07 -63.72
C ALA A 139 -25.49 41.95 -64.69
N ARG A 140 -26.69 41.75 -64.10
CA ARG A 140 -27.90 42.56 -64.35
C ARG A 140 -29.01 42.31 -63.31
N ASN A 141 -29.54 43.41 -62.80
CA ASN A 141 -30.76 43.53 -61.99
C ASN A 141 -32.01 43.09 -62.77
N ASN A 142 -33.03 42.59 -62.07
CA ASN A 142 -34.38 43.15 -62.08
C ASN A 142 -35.26 42.52 -61.00
N ASP A 143 -36.07 43.38 -60.42
CA ASP A 143 -37.11 43.15 -59.43
C ASP A 143 -38.17 42.15 -59.92
N ASP A 144 -38.70 41.30 -59.04
CA ASP A 144 -40.14 41.32 -58.75
C ASP A 144 -40.53 40.38 -57.60
N GLU A 145 -41.47 40.92 -56.85
CA GLU A 145 -42.09 40.49 -55.62
C GLU A 145 -43.05 39.30 -55.85
N GLN A 146 -42.81 38.14 -55.22
CA GLN A 146 -43.91 37.28 -54.78
C GLN A 146 -43.50 36.32 -53.66
N THR A 147 -44.14 36.52 -52.52
CA THR A 147 -44.02 35.79 -51.27
C THR A 147 -44.81 34.48 -51.33
N SER A 148 -44.11 33.34 -51.26
CA SER A 148 -44.67 32.09 -50.75
C SER A 148 -43.60 31.36 -49.93
N VAL A 149 -43.74 31.43 -48.61
CA VAL A 149 -42.84 30.77 -47.65
C VAL A 149 -43.13 29.27 -47.66
N GLN A 150 -42.25 28.52 -48.33
CA GLN A 150 -42.02 27.09 -48.11
C GLN A 150 -40.57 26.95 -47.61
N GLY A 151 -40.39 26.06 -46.64
CA GLY A 151 -39.32 26.18 -45.65
C GLY A 151 -37.90 25.94 -46.15
N GLU A 152 -36.98 26.67 -45.52
CA GLU A 152 -35.58 26.32 -45.46
C GLU A 152 -35.10 26.41 -44.01
N ALA A 153 -34.54 25.31 -43.54
CA ALA A 153 -33.85 25.19 -42.28
C ALA A 153 -32.63 26.12 -42.29
N THR A 154 -32.76 27.26 -41.62
CA THR A 154 -31.61 28.07 -41.25
C THR A 154 -30.94 27.38 -40.07
N SER A 155 -29.82 26.73 -40.34
CA SER A 155 -28.80 26.45 -39.33
C SER A 155 -28.37 27.77 -38.72
N GLN A 156 -29.03 28.17 -37.64
CA GLN A 156 -28.45 29.09 -36.70
C GLN A 156 -27.21 28.39 -36.14
N ILE A 157 -26.05 28.78 -36.65
CA ILE A 157 -24.80 28.69 -35.89
C ILE A 157 -25.08 29.51 -34.64
N VAL A 158 -25.59 28.84 -33.61
CA VAL A 158 -25.49 29.33 -32.25
C VAL A 158 -24.00 29.35 -32.02
N GLU A 159 -23.39 30.54 -32.19
CA GLU A 159 -22.16 30.87 -31.49
C GLU A 159 -22.43 30.45 -30.04
N MET A 160 -21.86 29.31 -29.66
CA MET A 160 -21.73 28.98 -28.25
C MET A 160 -20.88 30.10 -27.69
N ASN A 161 -21.56 31.14 -27.20
CA ASN A 161 -20.98 32.16 -26.37
C ASN A 161 -20.27 31.40 -25.26
N LYS A 162 -18.96 31.24 -25.44
CA LYS A 162 -18.03 30.72 -24.45
C LYS A 162 -18.37 31.49 -23.19
N PHE A 163 -19.04 30.83 -22.27
CA PHE A 163 -19.34 31.35 -20.96
C PHE A 163 -17.97 31.59 -20.32
N LYS A 164 -17.44 32.81 -20.48
CA LYS A 164 -16.28 33.30 -19.77
C LYS A 164 -16.75 33.53 -18.34
N GLY A 165 -16.94 32.42 -17.60
CA GLY A 165 -16.90 32.46 -16.16
C GLY A 165 -15.55 33.04 -15.79
N SER A 166 -15.54 34.27 -15.27
CA SER A 166 -14.36 35.02 -14.89
C SER A 166 -13.82 34.55 -13.55
N GLY A 167 -13.58 33.25 -13.42
CA GLY A 167 -13.01 32.61 -12.24
C GLY A 167 -12.07 31.52 -12.72
N ASN A 168 -10.79 31.65 -12.38
CA ASN A 168 -9.78 30.63 -12.61
C ASN A 168 -9.99 29.47 -11.60
N ASP A 169 -11.21 28.92 -11.55
CA ASP A 169 -11.69 27.88 -10.62
C ASP A 169 -11.26 26.48 -11.09
N TYR A 170 -9.98 26.33 -11.39
CA TYR A 170 -9.44 25.05 -11.81
C TYR A 170 -9.02 24.26 -10.58
N ALA A 171 -9.77 23.20 -10.28
CA ALA A 171 -9.30 22.17 -9.36
C ALA A 171 -8.05 21.50 -9.95
N PRO A 172 -7.11 21.03 -9.10
CA PRO A 172 -5.93 20.29 -9.54
C PRO A 172 -6.29 19.14 -10.49
N THR A 173 -5.39 18.82 -11.41
CA THR A 173 -5.57 17.72 -12.38
C THR A 173 -4.33 16.84 -12.47
N LEU A 174 -4.53 15.56 -12.76
CA LEU A 174 -3.45 14.63 -13.08
C LEU A 174 -3.19 14.55 -14.60
N GLY A 175 -3.96 15.23 -15.42
CA GLY A 175 -3.79 15.20 -16.88
C GLY A 175 -4.49 16.39 -17.52
N SER A 176 -5.69 16.15 -18.03
CA SER A 176 -6.49 17.21 -18.67
C SER A 176 -7.40 17.96 -17.72
N ASP A 177 -7.66 19.25 -17.97
CA ASP A 177 -8.75 19.96 -17.29
C ASP A 177 -10.13 19.56 -17.85
N ARG A 178 -11.19 20.18 -17.33
CA ARG A 178 -12.57 19.94 -17.78
C ARG A 178 -12.83 20.35 -19.25
N TYR A 179 -11.92 21.11 -19.85
CA TYR A 179 -12.01 21.56 -21.25
C TYR A 179 -11.15 20.71 -22.18
N GLY A 180 -10.48 19.68 -21.66
CA GLY A 180 -9.60 18.81 -22.45
C GLY A 180 -8.22 19.40 -22.71
N ASN A 181 -7.82 20.50 -22.04
CA ASN A 181 -6.44 20.97 -22.13
C ASN A 181 -5.56 20.05 -21.27
N ASN A 182 -4.61 19.38 -21.89
CA ASN A 182 -3.65 18.54 -21.19
C ASN A 182 -2.51 19.37 -20.58
N TYR A 183 -2.24 19.19 -19.29
CA TYR A 183 -1.15 19.87 -18.57
C TYR A 183 -0.06 18.90 -18.08
N VAL A 184 -0.36 17.61 -18.02
CA VAL A 184 0.52 16.58 -17.45
C VAL A 184 0.40 15.30 -18.25
N ASP A 185 1.51 14.86 -18.81
CA ASP A 185 1.62 13.51 -19.37
C ASP A 185 2.02 12.53 -18.27
N ASN A 186 1.51 11.30 -18.36
CA ASN A 186 1.79 10.21 -17.44
C ASN A 186 1.44 10.59 -16.00
N GLY A 187 0.23 11.13 -15.83
CA GLY A 187 -0.33 11.62 -14.58
C GLY A 187 -0.38 10.60 -13.44
N PHE A 188 -0.47 9.32 -13.81
CA PHE A 188 -0.59 8.22 -12.88
C PHE A 188 0.38 7.11 -13.26
N THR A 189 1.14 6.65 -12.27
CA THR A 189 1.96 5.44 -12.35
C THR A 189 1.61 4.53 -11.18
N PHE A 190 1.38 3.26 -11.45
CA PHE A 190 1.21 2.20 -10.45
C PHE A 190 2.20 1.08 -10.78
N ASN A 191 3.22 0.91 -9.95
CA ASN A 191 4.37 0.05 -10.22
C ASN A 191 4.97 0.37 -11.61
N ASP A 192 4.93 -0.59 -12.54
CA ASP A 192 5.44 -0.43 -13.91
C ASP A 192 4.37 0.07 -14.90
N PHE A 193 3.11 0.19 -14.47
CA PHE A 193 2.02 0.70 -15.30
C PHE A 193 1.97 2.22 -15.26
N VAL A 194 2.01 2.86 -16.42
CA VAL A 194 1.99 4.31 -16.59
C VAL A 194 0.86 4.69 -17.54
N THR A 195 0.06 5.69 -17.20
CA THR A 195 -1.04 6.17 -18.06
C THR A 195 -1.24 7.68 -17.98
N ASP A 196 -1.70 8.25 -19.09
CA ASP A 196 -2.36 9.54 -19.09
C ASP A 196 -3.71 9.43 -18.40
N VAL A 197 -4.06 10.45 -17.61
CA VAL A 197 -5.26 10.42 -16.78
C VAL A 197 -6.39 11.16 -17.48
N GLU A 198 -7.47 10.42 -17.73
CA GLU A 198 -8.71 10.94 -18.28
C GLU A 198 -9.57 11.63 -17.20
N ASN A 199 -10.55 12.41 -17.65
CA ASN A 199 -11.45 13.09 -16.74
C ASN A 199 -12.39 12.06 -16.05
N PHE A 200 -12.42 12.07 -14.72
CA PHE A 200 -13.26 11.23 -13.85
C PHE A 200 -12.92 9.72 -13.79
N MET A 201 -12.75 9.05 -14.92
CA MET A 201 -12.50 7.60 -14.97
C MET A 201 -11.42 7.28 -16.00
N THR A 202 -10.35 6.63 -15.56
CA THR A 202 -9.23 6.23 -16.42
C THR A 202 -9.19 4.72 -16.52
N HIS A 203 -8.97 4.20 -17.72
CA HIS A 203 -8.79 2.78 -17.89
C HIS A 203 -7.44 2.35 -17.33
N MET A 204 -7.45 1.40 -16.41
CA MET A 204 -6.26 0.70 -15.94
C MET A 204 -6.55 -0.79 -16.01
N PRO A 205 -5.71 -1.60 -16.67
CA PRO A 205 -5.88 -3.04 -16.71
C PRO A 205 -5.70 -3.63 -15.31
N LEU A 206 -6.47 -4.66 -14.98
CA LEU A 206 -6.41 -5.34 -13.68
C LEU A 206 -4.97 -5.76 -13.36
N GLN A 207 -4.45 -5.29 -12.23
CA GLN A 207 -3.15 -5.73 -11.69
C GLN A 207 -3.38 -6.74 -10.56
N THR A 208 -2.80 -7.93 -10.66
CA THR A 208 -2.78 -8.91 -9.58
C THR A 208 -1.50 -8.72 -8.75
N LEU A 209 -1.66 -8.43 -7.47
CA LEU A 209 -0.59 -8.12 -6.52
C LEU A 209 -0.48 -9.22 -5.46
N GLN A 210 0.69 -9.34 -4.83
CA GLN A 210 0.91 -10.28 -3.74
C GLN A 210 0.85 -9.57 -2.38
N VAL A 211 0.27 -10.23 -1.38
CA VAL A 211 0.37 -9.81 0.02
C VAL A 211 1.85 -9.71 0.43
N GLY A 212 2.20 -8.63 1.13
CA GLY A 212 3.56 -8.32 1.60
C GLY A 212 4.50 -7.75 0.53
N GLU A 213 4.06 -7.64 -0.73
CA GLU A 213 4.86 -7.00 -1.78
C GLU A 213 4.73 -5.47 -1.71
N LEU A 214 5.88 -4.79 -1.78
CA LEU A 214 5.94 -3.33 -1.78
C LEU A 214 5.52 -2.79 -3.16
N ASN A 215 4.47 -1.98 -3.15
CA ASN A 215 3.92 -1.28 -4.29
C ASN A 215 4.28 0.21 -4.25
N THR A 216 4.34 0.83 -5.42
CA THR A 216 4.62 2.25 -5.58
C THR A 216 3.57 2.91 -6.47
N VAL A 217 3.00 4.02 -6.02
CA VAL A 217 2.15 4.90 -6.82
C VAL A 217 2.80 6.26 -6.97
N ILE A 218 2.88 6.78 -8.19
CA ILE A 218 3.39 8.13 -8.48
C ILE A 218 2.27 8.92 -9.15
N LEU A 219 1.93 10.06 -8.56
CA LEU A 219 0.93 10.99 -9.07
C LEU A 219 1.60 12.28 -9.48
N LYS A 220 1.42 12.72 -10.73
CA LYS A 220 1.83 14.04 -11.18
C LYS A 220 0.61 14.94 -11.26
N ILE A 221 0.60 15.99 -10.46
CA ILE A 221 -0.58 16.82 -10.21
C ILE A 221 -0.24 18.26 -10.60
N TYR A 222 -1.00 18.82 -11.53
CA TYR A 222 -0.90 20.21 -11.93
C TYR A 222 -1.94 21.08 -11.22
N ASP A 223 -1.49 22.24 -10.72
CA ASP A 223 -2.34 23.35 -10.28
C ASP A 223 -1.85 24.64 -10.95
N ASP A 224 -2.78 25.43 -11.51
CA ASP A 224 -2.43 26.63 -12.27
C ASP A 224 -1.81 27.73 -11.41
N ARG A 225 -2.00 27.66 -10.08
CA ARG A 225 -1.49 28.58 -9.08
C ARG A 225 -0.18 28.13 -8.42
N GLY A 226 0.28 26.91 -8.71
CA GLY A 226 1.55 26.37 -8.22
C GLY A 226 1.39 25.09 -7.41
N ALA A 227 2.43 24.25 -7.43
CA ALA A 227 2.47 22.98 -6.69
C ALA A 227 2.31 23.17 -5.17
N ASP A 228 2.74 24.32 -4.63
CA ASP A 228 2.60 24.68 -3.22
C ASP A 228 1.15 24.96 -2.78
N LYS A 229 0.21 25.07 -3.74
CA LYS A 229 -1.21 25.24 -3.48
C LYS A 229 -1.96 23.93 -3.31
N ILE A 230 -1.36 22.80 -3.69
CA ILE A 230 -1.95 21.49 -3.45
C ILE A 230 -1.79 21.16 -1.97
N GLU A 231 -2.89 20.91 -1.27
CA GLU A 231 -2.91 20.69 0.18
C GLU A 231 -3.12 19.20 0.51
N HIS A 232 -3.82 18.46 -0.34
CA HIS A 232 -4.23 17.08 -0.05
C HIS A 232 -4.23 16.19 -1.28
N VAL A 233 -3.69 14.99 -1.09
CA VAL A 233 -3.67 13.92 -2.07
C VAL A 233 -3.99 12.61 -1.34
N GLU A 234 -5.01 11.91 -1.79
CA GLU A 234 -5.51 10.69 -1.16
C GLU A 234 -5.63 9.57 -2.20
N ILE A 235 -5.21 8.38 -1.79
CA ILE A 235 -5.43 7.14 -2.54
C ILE A 235 -6.30 6.22 -1.68
N ALA A 236 -7.39 5.74 -2.24
CA ALA A 236 -8.39 4.88 -1.61
C ALA A 236 -8.43 3.49 -2.29
N PHE A 237 -8.48 2.45 -1.46
CA PHE A 237 -8.54 1.03 -1.85
C PHE A 237 -9.79 0.34 -1.27
N GLY A 238 -10.03 -0.92 -1.62
CA GLY A 238 -11.18 -1.70 -1.13
C GLY A 238 -12.53 -1.15 -1.59
N LEU A 239 -12.58 -0.54 -2.78
CA LEU A 239 -13.77 0.09 -3.33
C LEU A 239 -14.51 -0.86 -4.27
N ASP A 240 -15.79 -1.09 -3.97
CA ASP A 240 -16.71 -1.75 -4.89
C ASP A 240 -16.99 -0.89 -6.12
N SER A 241 -17.47 -1.53 -7.20
CA SER A 241 -17.78 -0.86 -8.48
C SER A 241 -18.66 0.40 -8.32
N LYS A 242 -19.56 0.44 -7.32
CA LYS A 242 -20.50 1.54 -7.07
C LYS A 242 -20.08 2.54 -6.01
N GLU A 243 -19.00 2.28 -5.27
CA GLU A 243 -18.62 3.10 -4.11
C GLU A 243 -17.80 4.33 -4.49
N TYR A 244 -17.85 5.38 -3.67
CA TYR A 244 -17.02 6.57 -3.85
C TYR A 244 -15.76 6.49 -2.99
N ALA A 245 -14.69 7.17 -3.40
CA ALA A 245 -13.43 7.20 -2.66
C ALA A 245 -13.62 7.58 -1.18
N SER A 246 -14.54 8.51 -0.89
CA SER A 246 -14.89 8.91 0.48
C SER A 246 -15.44 7.78 1.35
N GLN A 247 -16.03 6.74 0.75
CA GLN A 247 -16.60 5.58 1.45
C GLN A 247 -15.58 4.49 1.74
N SER A 248 -14.37 4.56 1.16
CA SER A 248 -13.33 3.59 1.47
C SER A 248 -12.85 3.74 2.92
N ASP A 249 -12.65 2.60 3.55
CA ASP A 249 -12.11 2.49 4.90
C ASP A 249 -10.58 2.35 4.93
N ASN A 250 -9.96 2.18 3.74
CA ASN A 250 -8.53 1.93 3.55
C ASN A 250 -7.93 2.98 2.61
N LYS A 251 -7.29 4.00 3.19
CA LYS A 251 -6.79 5.21 2.51
C LYS A 251 -5.39 5.59 3.00
N ILE A 252 -4.58 6.06 2.06
CA ILE A 252 -3.33 6.76 2.35
C ILE A 252 -3.49 8.21 1.93
N ILE A 253 -3.27 9.13 2.86
CA ILE A 253 -3.44 10.56 2.66
C ILE A 253 -2.09 11.24 2.85
N TRP A 254 -1.63 11.92 1.82
CA TRP A 254 -0.54 12.89 1.90
C TRP A 254 -1.15 14.29 2.00
N THR A 255 -0.62 15.09 2.93
CA THR A 255 -1.02 16.49 3.07
C THR A 255 0.19 17.40 3.17
N GLN A 256 0.00 18.67 2.80
CA GLN A 256 1.00 19.72 2.96
C GLN A 256 0.35 21.01 3.45
N ASN A 257 0.92 21.63 4.49
CA ASN A 257 0.41 22.91 4.97
C ASN A 257 0.99 24.11 4.20
N PHE A 258 0.54 25.33 4.52
CA PHE A 258 0.98 26.57 3.88
C PHE A 258 2.49 26.88 4.03
N ARG A 259 3.20 26.17 4.92
CA ARG A 259 4.64 26.29 5.11
C ARG A 259 5.44 25.27 4.30
N GLY A 260 4.76 24.40 3.56
CA GLY A 260 5.39 23.28 2.85
C GLY A 260 5.71 22.08 3.75
N GLU A 261 5.24 22.06 5.00
CA GLU A 261 5.45 20.91 5.87
C GLU A 261 4.50 19.79 5.45
N GLN A 262 5.06 18.61 5.18
CA GLN A 262 4.32 17.45 4.69
C GLN A 262 3.99 16.50 5.84
N SER A 263 2.81 15.86 5.76
CA SER A 263 2.43 14.80 6.70
C SER A 263 1.66 13.69 6.00
N ILE A 264 1.68 12.51 6.61
CA ILE A 264 1.04 11.31 6.10
C ILE A 264 0.01 10.88 7.14
N ILE A 265 -1.22 10.62 6.69
CA ILE A 265 -2.29 10.07 7.49
C ILE A 265 -2.70 8.76 6.84
N GLU A 266 -2.67 7.69 7.62
CA GLU A 266 -3.14 6.36 7.23
C GLU A 266 -4.49 6.14 7.91
N ASN A 267 -5.51 5.86 7.11
CA ASN A 267 -6.81 5.39 7.59
C ASN A 267 -6.99 3.97 7.09
N ASP A 268 -6.82 2.98 7.94
CA ASP A 268 -6.77 1.57 7.59
C ASP A 268 -7.55 0.75 8.63
N SER A 269 -8.88 0.88 8.65
CA SER A 269 -9.67 0.21 9.68
C SER A 269 -9.68 -1.30 9.54
N ASP A 270 -9.43 -1.79 8.32
CA ASP A 270 -9.43 -3.22 8.01
C ASP A 270 -8.04 -3.85 8.18
N ASN A 271 -7.03 -3.06 8.60
CA ASN A 271 -5.63 -3.48 8.65
C ASN A 271 -5.13 -4.04 7.31
N LEU A 272 -5.57 -3.45 6.20
CA LEU A 272 -5.24 -3.85 4.84
C LEU A 272 -3.83 -3.42 4.43
N LEU A 273 -3.25 -2.38 5.04
CA LEU A 273 -2.02 -1.72 4.60
C LEU A 273 -0.86 -1.93 5.58
N MET A 274 0.37 -1.98 5.05
CA MET A 274 1.63 -1.94 5.81
C MET A 274 2.71 -1.17 5.07
N ASP A 275 3.79 -0.83 5.78
CA ASP A 275 4.97 -0.16 5.24
C ASP A 275 4.64 1.13 4.47
N VAL A 276 3.61 1.84 4.92
CA VAL A 276 3.09 3.06 4.28
C VAL A 276 4.07 4.21 4.41
N SER A 277 4.37 4.85 3.28
CA SER A 277 5.12 6.10 3.21
C SER A 277 4.67 6.94 2.01
N ALA A 278 4.80 8.25 2.09
CA ALA A 278 4.53 9.16 0.99
C ALA A 278 5.44 10.39 1.04
N ALA A 279 5.80 10.91 -0.13
CA ALA A 279 6.60 12.12 -0.25
C ALA A 279 6.17 12.93 -1.47
N GLY A 280 6.13 14.26 -1.33
CA GLY A 280 5.81 15.20 -2.41
C GLY A 280 7.04 15.98 -2.86
N GLU A 281 7.25 16.08 -4.17
CA GLU A 281 8.29 16.90 -4.79
C GLU A 281 7.69 17.90 -5.76
N SER A 282 7.97 19.19 -5.54
CA SER A 282 7.42 20.27 -6.36
C SER A 282 8.35 20.65 -7.50
N ASN A 283 7.82 20.73 -8.72
CA ASN A 283 8.48 21.24 -9.91
C ASN A 283 7.60 22.32 -10.58
N GLY A 284 7.73 23.56 -10.09
CA GLY A 284 6.95 24.70 -10.58
C GLY A 284 5.46 24.54 -10.29
N LYS A 285 4.68 24.23 -11.33
CA LYS A 285 3.23 24.03 -11.23
C LYS A 285 2.81 22.57 -11.04
N ILE A 286 3.77 21.65 -11.11
CA ILE A 286 3.53 20.21 -10.99
C ILE A 286 4.05 19.74 -9.63
N LEU A 287 3.20 19.06 -8.87
CA LEU A 287 3.57 18.29 -7.69
C LEU A 287 3.63 16.82 -8.08
N GLU A 288 4.76 16.17 -7.83
CA GLU A 288 4.89 14.72 -7.93
C GLU A 288 4.78 14.11 -6.53
N VAL A 289 3.74 13.31 -6.27
CA VAL A 289 3.57 12.60 -5.00
C VAL A 289 3.83 11.12 -5.20
N THR A 290 4.80 10.58 -4.49
CA THR A 290 5.14 9.16 -4.49
C THR A 290 4.65 8.51 -3.21
N PHE A 291 3.78 7.51 -3.33
CA PHE A 291 3.31 6.64 -2.25
C PHE A 291 4.00 5.28 -2.37
N ASN A 292 4.45 4.72 -1.25
CA ASN A 292 4.88 3.33 -1.17
C ASN A 292 4.11 2.64 -0.04
N PHE A 293 3.65 1.42 -0.26
CA PHE A 293 2.87 0.64 0.68
C PHE A 293 2.87 -0.83 0.27
N ALA A 294 2.54 -1.73 1.17
CA ALA A 294 2.26 -3.13 0.87
C ALA A 294 0.90 -3.52 1.44
N PHE A 295 0.28 -4.54 0.86
CA PHE A 295 -0.97 -5.09 1.38
C PHE A 295 -0.67 -6.17 2.43
N ARG A 296 -1.48 -6.22 3.48
CA ARG A 296 -1.41 -7.23 4.54
C ARG A 296 -2.42 -8.36 4.37
N GLU A 297 -3.48 -8.12 3.62
CA GLU A 297 -4.59 -9.06 3.45
C GLU A 297 -4.93 -9.21 1.96
N PRO A 298 -5.31 -10.42 1.49
CA PRO A 298 -5.89 -10.54 0.17
C PRO A 298 -7.16 -9.69 0.05
N MET A 299 -7.38 -9.15 -1.14
CA MET A 299 -8.48 -8.25 -1.44
C MET A 299 -9.04 -8.63 -2.80
N ASP A 300 -10.36 -8.82 -2.86
CA ASP A 300 -11.07 -9.03 -4.11
C ASP A 300 -10.90 -7.80 -5.03
N LYS A 301 -11.24 -7.94 -6.32
CA LYS A 301 -11.10 -6.88 -7.32
C LYS A 301 -11.67 -5.55 -6.82
N SER A 302 -10.81 -4.55 -6.67
CA SER A 302 -11.12 -3.22 -6.16
C SER A 302 -10.64 -2.15 -7.12
N LYS A 303 -11.46 -1.14 -7.38
CA LYS A 303 -11.00 0.07 -8.06
C LYS A 303 -10.07 0.89 -7.16
N ILE A 304 -9.25 1.75 -7.77
CA ILE A 304 -8.46 2.76 -7.03
C ILE A 304 -9.16 4.10 -7.18
N GLY A 305 -9.39 4.78 -6.05
CA GLY A 305 -9.87 6.17 -6.03
C GLY A 305 -8.72 7.11 -5.70
N VAL A 306 -8.56 8.18 -6.47
CA VAL A 306 -7.59 9.25 -6.18
C VAL A 306 -8.35 10.55 -5.97
N VAL A 307 -8.15 11.20 -4.82
CA VAL A 307 -8.75 12.50 -4.50
C VAL A 307 -7.64 13.52 -4.32
N VAL A 308 -7.75 14.65 -5.00
CA VAL A 308 -6.82 15.79 -4.88
C VAL A 308 -7.60 17.06 -4.60
N TRP A 309 -7.09 17.90 -3.70
CA TRP A 309 -7.65 19.23 -3.51
C TRP A 309 -6.60 20.25 -3.06
N ASP A 310 -6.86 21.51 -3.40
CA ASP A 310 -5.96 22.65 -3.16
C ASP A 310 -6.35 23.46 -1.91
N GLN A 311 -5.55 24.46 -1.55
CA GLN A 311 -5.80 25.30 -0.36
C GLN A 311 -7.15 26.03 -0.36
N ASP A 312 -7.80 26.16 -1.53
CA ASP A 312 -9.16 26.73 -1.66
C ASP A 312 -10.26 25.66 -1.63
N LYS A 313 -9.89 24.42 -1.32
CA LYS A 313 -10.75 23.22 -1.28
C LYS A 313 -11.40 22.90 -2.62
N ARG A 314 -10.78 23.32 -3.73
CA ARG A 314 -11.22 22.91 -5.07
C ARG A 314 -10.69 21.51 -5.31
N SER A 315 -11.60 20.57 -5.50
CA SER A 315 -11.29 19.14 -5.49
C SER A 315 -11.54 18.46 -6.82
N ARG A 316 -10.83 17.36 -7.03
CA ARG A 316 -11.08 16.42 -8.11
C ARG A 316 -10.93 15.00 -7.58
N THR A 317 -11.80 14.11 -8.07
CA THR A 317 -11.71 12.67 -7.83
C THR A 317 -11.60 11.95 -9.16
N ILE A 318 -10.68 10.99 -9.24
CA ILE A 318 -10.42 10.15 -10.39
C ILE A 318 -10.49 8.69 -9.95
N TYR A 319 -11.10 7.84 -10.77
CA TYR A 319 -11.19 6.40 -10.53
C TYR A 319 -10.45 5.60 -11.61
N PHE A 320 -9.78 4.53 -11.19
CA PHE A 320 -9.11 3.58 -12.09
C PHE A 320 -9.88 2.26 -12.10
N ASN A 321 -10.45 1.94 -13.27
CA ASN A 321 -11.66 1.12 -13.38
C ASN A 321 -11.51 -0.38 -13.10
N GLU A 322 -10.49 -1.06 -13.65
CA GLU A 322 -10.26 -2.47 -13.31
C GLU A 322 -9.45 -2.62 -12.03
N GLY A 323 -8.67 -1.60 -11.68
CA GLY A 323 -8.07 -1.51 -10.36
C GLY A 323 -7.07 -2.63 -10.10
N ILE A 324 -7.16 -3.20 -8.90
CA ILE A 324 -6.22 -4.20 -8.39
C ILE A 324 -6.96 -5.37 -7.74
N GLU A 325 -6.32 -6.52 -7.73
CA GLU A 325 -6.68 -7.69 -6.95
C GLU A 325 -5.44 -8.08 -6.14
N VAL A 326 -5.61 -8.38 -4.86
CA VAL A 326 -4.50 -8.79 -3.99
C VAL A 326 -4.71 -10.24 -3.59
N VAL A 327 -3.74 -11.09 -3.89
CA VAL A 327 -3.77 -12.52 -3.58
C VAL A 327 -2.65 -12.88 -2.61
N GLY A 328 -2.81 -13.99 -1.90
CA GLY A 328 -1.84 -14.49 -0.92
C GLY A 328 -2.46 -14.75 0.44
N GLU A 329 -1.65 -15.25 1.36
CA GLU A 329 -2.04 -15.46 2.75
C GLU A 329 -2.03 -14.14 3.51
N SER A 330 -3.02 -13.93 4.38
CA SER A 330 -3.06 -12.74 5.25
C SER A 330 -1.89 -12.74 6.23
N LEU A 331 -1.28 -11.57 6.40
CA LEU A 331 -0.28 -11.25 7.43
C LEU A 331 -0.91 -10.66 8.68
N ASN A 332 -2.23 -10.47 8.70
CA ASN A 332 -2.95 -10.08 9.90
C ASN A 332 -3.01 -11.26 10.87
N PRO A 333 -2.93 -10.99 12.20
CA PRO A 333 -3.23 -12.03 13.16
C PRO A 333 -4.65 -12.54 12.91
N PRO A 334 -4.91 -13.85 13.04
CA PRO A 334 -6.25 -14.41 12.85
C PRO A 334 -7.28 -13.68 13.71
N GLU A 335 -8.42 -13.32 13.12
CA GLU A 335 -9.52 -12.69 13.86
C GLU A 335 -10.06 -13.66 14.92
N ILE A 336 -10.34 -13.16 16.12
CA ILE A 336 -10.92 -13.96 17.21
C ILE A 336 -12.29 -13.41 17.54
N ILE A 337 -13.34 -14.20 17.27
CA ILE A 337 -14.72 -13.85 17.61
C ILE A 337 -15.19 -14.64 18.83
N SER A 338 -16.13 -14.07 19.59
CA SER A 338 -16.79 -14.75 20.70
C SER A 338 -18.25 -14.98 20.35
N ILE A 339 -18.66 -16.24 20.29
CA ILE A 339 -20.05 -16.63 20.05
C ILE A 339 -20.63 -17.33 21.28
N ILE A 340 -21.94 -17.57 21.29
CA ILE A 340 -22.61 -18.44 22.27
C ILE A 340 -22.97 -19.75 21.56
N ASP A 341 -22.56 -20.89 22.11
CA ASP A 341 -22.87 -22.21 21.55
C ASP A 341 -24.33 -22.63 21.79
N GLU A 342 -24.70 -23.81 21.28
CA GLU A 342 -26.05 -24.38 21.46
C GLU A 342 -26.44 -24.64 22.93
N ASN A 343 -25.47 -24.64 23.84
CA ASN A 343 -25.66 -24.88 25.28
C ASN A 343 -25.62 -23.58 26.11
N GLY A 344 -25.40 -22.42 25.50
CA GLY A 344 -25.33 -21.13 26.18
C GLY A 344 -23.93 -20.74 26.70
N TYR A 345 -22.87 -21.46 26.32
CA TYR A 345 -21.50 -21.15 26.71
C TYR A 345 -20.80 -20.24 25.69
N PRO A 346 -20.03 -19.25 26.17
CA PRO A 346 -19.20 -18.45 25.27
C PRO A 346 -18.05 -19.30 24.72
N VAL A 347 -17.93 -19.34 23.39
CA VAL A 347 -16.85 -20.01 22.67
C VAL A 347 -16.05 -18.97 21.89
N ARG A 348 -14.73 -19.05 22.00
CA ARG A 348 -13.79 -18.26 21.19
C ARG A 348 -13.46 -19.02 19.93
N ILE A 349 -13.67 -18.39 18.79
CA ILE A 349 -13.37 -18.95 17.48
C ILE A 349 -12.27 -18.10 16.86
N THR A 350 -11.17 -18.75 16.50
CA THR A 350 -10.13 -18.19 15.65
C THR A 350 -10.52 -18.40 14.20
N MET A 351 -10.78 -17.31 13.48
CA MET A 351 -11.16 -17.32 12.08
C MET A 351 -10.02 -17.90 11.22
N THR A 352 -10.35 -18.83 10.34
CA THR A 352 -9.42 -19.42 9.36
C THR A 352 -9.77 -19.05 7.91
N GLY A 353 -10.88 -18.34 7.71
CA GLY A 353 -11.32 -17.78 6.43
C GLY A 353 -12.57 -16.91 6.61
N LYS A 354 -13.20 -16.44 5.53
CA LYS A 354 -14.38 -15.55 5.63
C LYS A 354 -15.61 -16.17 6.33
N SER A 355 -15.72 -17.50 6.37
CA SER A 355 -16.89 -18.21 6.93
C SER A 355 -16.53 -19.45 7.74
N GLU A 356 -15.27 -19.63 8.09
CA GLU A 356 -14.78 -20.79 8.81
C GLU A 356 -13.86 -20.35 9.95
N GLY A 357 -13.87 -21.12 11.04
CA GLY A 357 -12.96 -20.89 12.15
C GLY A 357 -12.82 -22.12 13.04
N ILE A 358 -11.88 -22.05 13.97
CA ILE A 358 -11.52 -23.15 14.87
C ILE A 358 -11.58 -22.64 16.31
N ASP A 359 -12.19 -23.40 17.21
CA ASP A 359 -12.20 -23.06 18.65
C ASP A 359 -10.96 -23.56 19.40
N GLU A 360 -10.84 -23.20 20.68
CA GLU A 360 -9.73 -23.59 21.55
C GLU A 360 -9.57 -25.12 21.71
N ASP A 361 -10.64 -25.89 21.46
CA ASP A 361 -10.65 -27.35 21.51
C ASP A 361 -10.38 -28.00 20.13
N GLY A 362 -10.10 -27.20 19.09
CA GLY A 362 -9.85 -27.68 17.73
C GLY A 362 -11.09 -28.05 16.94
N ASN A 363 -12.30 -27.68 17.39
CA ASN A 363 -13.50 -27.94 16.61
C ASN A 363 -13.68 -26.89 15.50
N ILE A 364 -14.13 -27.35 14.34
CA ILE A 364 -14.40 -26.49 13.19
C ILE A 364 -15.80 -25.89 13.31
N TRP A 365 -15.89 -24.60 13.05
CA TRP A 365 -17.11 -23.81 13.03
C TRP A 365 -17.31 -23.21 11.64
N THR A 366 -18.55 -23.19 11.17
CA THR A 366 -18.91 -22.55 9.90
C THR A 366 -20.00 -21.50 10.08
N HIS A 367 -19.82 -20.35 9.45
CA HIS A 367 -20.71 -19.22 9.50
C HIS A 367 -21.80 -19.32 8.42
N ASN A 368 -22.93 -19.93 8.79
CA ASN A 368 -24.16 -19.94 7.99
C ASN A 368 -25.29 -19.17 8.67
N SER A 369 -24.94 -18.25 9.58
CA SER A 369 -25.81 -17.37 10.37
C SER A 369 -27.04 -18.08 10.98
N PRO A 370 -26.94 -18.69 12.19
CA PRO A 370 -25.86 -18.55 13.16
C PRO A 370 -24.62 -19.42 12.88
N TRP A 371 -23.53 -19.15 13.59
CA TRP A 371 -22.36 -20.03 13.62
C TRP A 371 -22.77 -21.43 14.09
N THR A 372 -22.40 -22.43 13.30
CA THR A 372 -22.70 -23.83 13.60
C THR A 372 -21.39 -24.59 13.76
N LYS A 373 -21.23 -25.24 14.91
CA LYS A 373 -20.18 -26.22 15.12
C LYS A 373 -20.40 -27.31 14.08
N GLN A 374 -19.44 -27.53 13.19
CA GLN A 374 -19.50 -28.71 12.35
C GLN A 374 -19.41 -29.88 13.31
N LYS A 375 -20.54 -30.57 13.47
CA LYS A 375 -20.52 -31.93 13.96
C LYS A 375 -19.72 -32.64 12.90
N MET A 376 -18.42 -32.83 13.12
CA MET A 376 -17.69 -33.88 12.45
C MET A 376 -18.62 -35.05 12.61
N SER A 377 -19.22 -35.50 11.51
CA SER A 377 -19.75 -36.83 11.48
C SER A 377 -18.54 -37.63 11.88
N VAL A 378 -18.50 -38.05 13.15
CA VAL A 378 -17.80 -39.25 13.53
C VAL A 378 -18.52 -40.24 12.65
N ASP A 379 -18.02 -40.38 11.43
CA ASP A 379 -18.29 -41.54 10.64
C ASP A 379 -17.72 -42.62 11.55
N LYS A 380 -18.60 -43.16 12.40
CA LYS A 380 -18.37 -44.34 13.22
C LYS A 380 -18.25 -45.57 12.32
N THR A 381 -17.71 -45.39 11.12
CA THR A 381 -17.03 -46.40 10.32
C THR A 381 -15.50 -46.21 10.36
N LEU A 382 -14.96 -45.22 11.08
CA LEU A 382 -13.72 -45.46 11.83
C LEU A 382 -14.10 -46.27 13.06
N ALA A 383 -14.00 -47.58 12.87
CA ALA A 383 -14.15 -48.59 13.90
C ALA A 383 -13.54 -48.09 15.22
N HIS A 384 -14.39 -47.97 16.23
CA HIS A 384 -14.00 -48.30 17.59
C HIS A 384 -13.68 -49.82 17.65
N GLU A 385 -12.70 -50.27 16.89
CA GLU A 385 -11.82 -51.29 17.39
C GLU A 385 -10.91 -50.54 18.34
N ASN A 386 -11.32 -50.57 19.60
CA ASN A 386 -10.39 -50.68 20.71
C ASN A 386 -9.11 -51.35 20.16
N PRO A 387 -7.98 -50.63 19.96
CA PRO A 387 -6.81 -51.28 19.44
C PRO A 387 -6.46 -52.32 20.49
N GLU A 388 -6.70 -53.60 20.16
CA GLU A 388 -5.90 -54.62 20.78
C GLU A 388 -4.46 -54.11 20.63
N PRO A 389 -3.72 -53.94 21.74
CA PRO A 389 -2.38 -53.40 21.68
C PRO A 389 -1.66 -54.20 20.62
N VAL A 390 -1.29 -53.52 19.52
CA VAL A 390 -0.63 -54.15 18.38
C VAL A 390 0.47 -54.99 18.97
N GLY A 391 0.29 -56.32 18.93
CA GLY A 391 1.29 -57.22 19.49
C GLY A 391 2.62 -56.91 18.81
N ASN A 392 3.74 -57.35 19.39
CA ASN A 392 5.08 -57.18 18.81
C ASN A 392 5.27 -57.81 17.40
N HIS A 393 4.19 -58.22 16.74
CA HIS A 393 4.12 -58.90 15.46
C HIS A 393 3.47 -58.05 14.36
N GLY A 394 2.93 -56.85 14.67
CA GLY A 394 2.31 -55.95 13.69
C GLY A 394 0.94 -56.42 13.18
N PHE A 395 0.38 -55.71 12.20
CA PHE A 395 -0.85 -56.11 11.50
C PHE A 395 -0.55 -57.23 10.49
N ASP A 396 -1.39 -58.27 10.45
CA ASP A 396 -1.33 -59.26 9.37
C ASP A 396 -1.80 -58.66 8.03
N ARG A 397 -1.50 -59.34 6.92
CA ARG A 397 -1.83 -58.86 5.55
C ARG A 397 -3.33 -58.83 5.23
N SER A 398 -4.16 -59.47 6.05
CA SER A 398 -5.61 -59.51 5.91
C SER A 398 -6.31 -58.43 6.73
N HIS A 399 -5.59 -57.74 7.62
CA HIS A 399 -6.13 -56.69 8.46
C HIS A 399 -6.53 -55.46 7.62
N ASN A 400 -7.72 -54.92 7.86
CA ASN A 400 -8.23 -53.74 7.14
C ASN A 400 -7.31 -52.50 7.23
N MET A 401 -6.58 -52.36 8.34
CA MET A 401 -5.57 -51.32 8.58
C MET A 401 -4.18 -51.63 8.01
N PHE A 402 -3.95 -52.79 7.39
CA PHE A 402 -2.62 -53.18 6.89
C PHE A 402 -2.07 -52.20 5.86
N ASP A 403 -2.90 -51.74 4.91
CA ASP A 403 -2.45 -50.80 3.88
C ASP A 403 -2.14 -49.42 4.46
N SER A 404 -2.93 -48.95 5.43
CA SER A 404 -2.67 -47.70 6.15
C SER A 404 -1.38 -47.77 6.96
N TYR A 405 -1.18 -48.86 7.71
CA TYR A 405 0.05 -49.12 8.46
C TYR A 405 1.28 -49.20 7.53
N LYS A 406 1.16 -49.91 6.41
CA LYS A 406 2.22 -50.03 5.39
C LYS A 406 2.62 -48.66 4.82
N ASN A 407 1.65 -47.81 4.52
CA ASN A 407 1.89 -46.46 4.00
C ASN A 407 2.55 -45.56 5.05
N SER A 408 2.12 -45.64 6.31
CA SER A 408 2.75 -44.92 7.42
C SER A 408 4.20 -45.37 7.64
N GLN A 409 4.48 -46.68 7.64
CA GLN A 409 5.85 -47.19 7.73
C GLN A 409 6.72 -46.76 6.54
N ALA A 410 6.16 -46.70 5.34
CA ALA A 410 6.87 -46.20 4.15
C ALA A 410 7.22 -44.71 4.27
N GLN A 411 6.29 -43.88 4.76
CA GLN A 411 6.55 -42.45 5.01
C GLN A 411 7.61 -42.24 6.09
N THR A 412 7.50 -42.93 7.24
CA THR A 412 8.52 -42.86 8.30
C THR A 412 9.89 -43.34 7.80
N ALA A 413 9.95 -44.37 6.96
CA ALA A 413 11.20 -44.81 6.36
C ALA A 413 11.77 -43.76 5.39
N GLN A 414 10.92 -43.10 4.61
CA GLN A 414 11.32 -42.03 3.69
C GLN A 414 11.85 -40.80 4.45
N GLU A 415 11.18 -40.39 5.52
CA GLU A 415 11.62 -39.30 6.39
C GLU A 415 12.98 -39.60 7.03
N LYS A 416 13.17 -40.80 7.60
CA LYS A 416 14.47 -41.23 8.15
C LYS A 416 15.55 -41.30 7.09
N LEU A 417 15.20 -41.72 5.87
CA LEU A 417 16.16 -41.74 4.76
C LEU A 417 16.61 -40.32 4.39
N ILE A 418 15.69 -39.37 4.31
CA ILE A 418 16.00 -37.95 4.05
C ILE A 418 16.88 -37.37 5.16
N GLU A 419 16.59 -37.71 6.42
CA GLU A 419 17.37 -37.31 7.60
C GLU A 419 18.81 -37.85 7.53
N ILE A 420 18.98 -39.15 7.26
CA ILE A 420 20.30 -39.79 7.13
C ILE A 420 21.12 -39.20 5.97
N LEU A 421 20.46 -38.84 4.88
CA LEU A 421 21.11 -38.29 3.69
C LEU A 421 21.39 -36.78 3.78
N GLY A 422 21.04 -36.13 4.91
CA GLY A 422 21.33 -34.73 5.18
C GLY A 422 20.69 -33.77 4.17
N GLY A 423 19.49 -34.10 3.67
CA GLY A 423 18.77 -33.27 2.70
C GLY A 423 19.39 -33.22 1.29
N ARG A 424 20.32 -34.12 0.95
CA ARG A 424 20.81 -34.23 -0.44
C ARG A 424 19.76 -34.93 -1.31
N ASN A 425 19.32 -34.23 -2.35
CA ASN A 425 18.31 -34.69 -3.30
C ASN A 425 18.84 -35.90 -4.09
N ILE A 426 18.15 -37.05 -4.02
CA ILE A 426 18.61 -38.34 -4.56
C ILE A 426 18.11 -38.62 -5.99
N ASN A 427 17.56 -37.63 -6.69
CA ASN A 427 16.94 -37.80 -8.01
C ASN A 427 17.90 -38.18 -9.17
N ASN A 428 19.13 -38.62 -8.88
CA ASN A 428 20.15 -38.98 -9.88
C ASN A 428 20.61 -40.46 -9.85
N PHE A 429 19.74 -41.40 -9.46
CA PHE A 429 20.00 -42.83 -9.69
C PHE A 429 19.05 -43.37 -10.74
N SER A 430 19.33 -43.03 -12.00
CA SER A 430 18.92 -43.79 -13.17
C SER A 430 20.18 -44.03 -14.00
N ASP A 431 20.86 -45.13 -13.70
CA ASP A 431 21.76 -45.88 -14.61
C ASP A 431 21.75 -47.34 -14.17
#